data_AF-A0A956SDX6-F1
#
_entry.id   AF-A0A956SDX6-F1
#
_cell.length_a   1.000
_cell.length_b   1.000
_cell.length_c   1.000
_cell.angle_alpha   90.00
_cell.angle_beta   90.00
_cell.angle_gamma   90.00
#
_symmetry.space_group_name_H-M   'P 1'
#
loop_
_entity.id
_entity.type
_entity.pdbx_description
1 polymer ?
#
loop_
_entity_poly.entity_id
_entity_poly.type
_entity_poly.pdbx_seq_one_letter_code
_entity_poly.pdbx_strand_id
1 'polypeptide(L)'
;MAKPEDNRIERKVWDQQELESFVRKLRHNSDSLPPALEDLRRAGTFDPPVRIPKEAEGKGPESLTSVADSDAPESGDSGSRTDPRGQAEIIRVGTAGRERSAGPRVQLALSAFLPSETVQRLSTALTGELTVVETSSLSGALEGVEVHRPTFVFTGLEFEPLHAPSLIAALKACPSSRSIPIAVITPQDPRLMDLSFYRPDTVLGMGSRFEDSVQEFVSEFMFADKASPRSRQNRFSQCQGRVLLAESSSMIQRVVGKLLHVAGADVTVVENVTETMLVTSSREFELIFLDLELPHADPNELVLFLRAACPDARIIGLVSDSLDPSTALVDTILEKPIRRSLLYSVCMRWLGQSVPPSKRRRAV
;
A
#
# COMPACT_ATOMS: atom_id res chain seq x y z
N MET A 1 -3.87 -43.26 4.53
CA MET A 1 -4.20 -42.00 3.84
C MET A 1 -3.63 -40.86 4.68
N ALA A 2 -2.51 -40.29 4.22
CA ALA A 2 -1.91 -39.12 4.87
C ALA A 2 -2.89 -37.95 4.77
N LYS A 3 -3.05 -37.20 5.88
CA LYS A 3 -3.76 -35.92 5.88
C LYS A 3 -2.98 -34.95 4.97
N PRO A 4 -3.64 -34.00 4.29
CA PRO A 4 -2.90 -32.95 3.60
C PRO A 4 -2.10 -32.20 4.68
N GLU A 5 -0.78 -32.28 4.59
CA GLU A 5 0.12 -31.49 5.44
C GLU A 5 -0.12 -30.02 5.09
N ASP A 6 -0.46 -29.24 6.11
CA ASP A 6 -0.74 -27.81 6.05
C ASP A 6 0.61 -27.11 5.77
N ASN A 7 1.02 -27.08 4.50
CA ASN A 7 2.33 -26.58 4.05
C ASN A 7 2.36 -25.03 4.04
N ARG A 8 1.94 -24.42 5.15
CA ARG A 8 2.07 -22.98 5.35
C ARG A 8 3.51 -22.66 5.72
N ILE A 9 4.14 -21.80 4.94
CA ILE A 9 5.47 -21.26 5.24
C ILE A 9 5.35 -20.50 6.57
N GLU A 10 5.91 -21.03 7.66
CA GLU A 10 5.99 -20.31 8.92
C GLU A 10 6.89 -19.08 8.74
N ARG A 11 6.43 -17.92 9.23
CA ARG A 11 7.18 -16.67 9.14
C ARG A 11 8.55 -16.83 9.78
N LYS A 12 9.61 -16.57 9.01
CA LYS A 12 10.96 -16.48 9.55
C LYS A 12 11.18 -15.11 10.18
N VAL A 13 11.51 -15.09 11.48
CA VAL A 13 12.05 -13.91 12.15
C VAL A 13 13.57 -13.93 11.96
N TRP A 14 14.11 -12.91 11.31
CA TRP A 14 15.53 -12.77 11.02
C TRP A 14 16.23 -12.00 12.13
N ASP A 15 17.40 -12.45 12.57
CA ASP A 15 18.23 -11.67 13.49
C ASP A 15 19.11 -10.63 12.74
N GLN A 16 19.73 -9.72 13.50
CA GLN A 16 20.54 -8.64 12.92
C GLN A 16 21.78 -9.16 12.19
N GLN A 17 22.43 -10.21 12.68
CA GLN A 17 23.63 -10.77 12.03
C GLN A 17 23.27 -11.51 10.74
N GLU A 18 22.16 -12.24 10.71
CA GLU A 18 21.63 -12.88 9.50
C GLU A 18 21.31 -11.83 8.43
N LEU A 19 20.61 -10.75 8.80
CA LEU A 19 20.29 -9.64 7.90
C LEU A 19 21.53 -8.97 7.33
N GLU A 20 22.49 -8.60 8.18
CA GLU A 20 23.75 -7.99 7.76
C GLU A 20 24.56 -8.92 6.85
N SER A 21 24.57 -10.23 7.15
CA SER A 21 25.25 -11.23 6.31
C SER A 21 24.62 -11.33 4.92
N PHE A 22 23.29 -11.28 4.84
CA PHE A 22 22.56 -11.36 3.58
C PHE A 22 22.72 -10.09 2.75
N VAL A 23 22.62 -8.91 3.39
CA VAL A 23 22.87 -7.62 2.72
C VAL A 23 24.31 -7.55 2.19
N ARG A 24 25.30 -8.05 2.94
CA ARG A 24 26.69 -8.12 2.48
C ARG A 24 26.86 -9.05 1.27
N LYS A 25 26.10 -10.15 1.23
CA LYS A 25 26.11 -11.11 0.09
C LYS A 25 25.47 -10.52 -1.17
N LEU A 26 24.33 -9.85 -1.06
CA LEU A 26 23.68 -9.16 -2.18
C LEU A 26 24.62 -8.14 -2.84
N ARG A 27 25.42 -7.42 -2.03
CA ARG A 27 26.44 -6.47 -2.52
C ARG A 27 27.64 -7.14 -3.19
N HIS A 28 27.85 -8.44 -3.01
CA HIS A 28 29.02 -9.17 -3.50
C HIS A 28 28.68 -10.27 -4.52
N ASN A 29 27.41 -10.38 -4.94
CA ASN A 29 26.94 -11.25 -6.02
C ASN A 29 27.42 -12.71 -5.87
N SER A 30 27.22 -13.29 -4.69
CA SER A 30 27.62 -14.67 -4.36
C SER A 30 26.48 -15.65 -4.64
N ASP A 31 26.75 -16.71 -5.41
CA ASP A 31 25.76 -17.68 -5.92
C ASP A 31 25.00 -18.54 -4.87
N SER A 32 25.28 -18.41 -3.57
CA SER A 32 24.71 -19.29 -2.53
C SER A 32 23.73 -18.58 -1.59
N LEU A 33 22.45 -18.95 -1.69
CA LEU A 33 21.38 -18.51 -0.80
C LEU A 33 21.53 -19.14 0.60
N PRO A 34 21.03 -18.49 1.67
CA PRO A 34 20.86 -19.15 2.97
C PRO A 34 20.03 -20.44 2.83
N PRO A 35 20.30 -21.50 3.63
CA PRO A 35 19.63 -22.80 3.49
C PRO A 35 18.09 -22.71 3.46
N ALA A 36 17.50 -21.86 4.31
CA ALA A 36 16.05 -21.65 4.35
C ALA A 36 15.46 -21.09 3.03
N LEU A 37 16.22 -20.28 2.30
CA LEU A 37 15.80 -19.76 1.00
C LEU A 37 16.10 -20.75 -0.14
N GLU A 38 17.14 -21.57 -0.01
CA GLU A 38 17.37 -22.69 -0.93
C GLU A 38 16.23 -23.72 -0.87
N ASP A 39 15.72 -24.02 0.33
CA ASP A 39 14.61 -24.95 0.49
C ASP A 39 13.31 -24.40 -0.12
N LEU A 40 13.03 -23.11 0.05
CA LEU A 40 11.92 -22.43 -0.64
C LEU A 40 12.10 -22.43 -2.17
N ARG A 41 13.33 -22.23 -2.65
CA ARG A 41 13.66 -22.31 -4.08
C ARG A 41 13.46 -23.72 -4.63
N ARG A 42 13.82 -24.77 -3.86
CA ARG A 42 13.66 -26.19 -4.25
C ARG A 42 12.21 -26.67 -4.18
N ALA A 43 11.41 -26.14 -3.27
CA ALA A 43 10.00 -26.48 -3.13
C ALA A 43 9.09 -25.90 -4.23
N GLY A 44 9.65 -25.13 -5.17
CA GLY A 44 8.93 -24.28 -6.12
C GLY A 44 7.93 -24.99 -7.03
N THR A 45 6.65 -24.88 -6.69
CA THR A 45 5.57 -24.61 -7.65
C THR A 45 5.04 -23.22 -7.35
N PHE A 46 5.64 -22.20 -7.96
CA PHE A 46 5.09 -20.84 -7.96
C PHE A 46 4.35 -20.67 -9.28
N ASP A 47 3.08 -20.24 -9.21
CA ASP A 47 2.33 -19.90 -10.41
C ASP A 47 3.05 -18.75 -11.14
N PRO A 48 3.10 -18.78 -12.49
CA PRO A 48 3.70 -17.70 -13.25
C PRO A 48 2.96 -16.38 -12.97
N PRO A 49 3.67 -15.24 -12.93
CA PRO A 49 3.08 -13.95 -12.62
C PRO A 49 1.98 -13.56 -13.62
N VAL A 50 0.88 -13.03 -13.12
CA VAL A 50 -0.15 -12.41 -13.99
C VAL A 50 0.32 -11.03 -14.42
N ARG A 51 0.46 -10.79 -15.73
CA ARG A 51 0.76 -9.46 -16.27
C ARG A 51 -0.53 -8.66 -16.47
N ILE A 52 -0.61 -7.46 -15.90
CA ILE A 52 -1.73 -6.54 -16.14
C ILE A 52 -1.28 -5.43 -17.09
N PRO A 53 -1.67 -5.46 -18.38
CA PRO A 53 -1.22 -4.49 -19.37
C PRO A 53 -1.85 -3.10 -19.16
N LYS A 54 -1.14 -2.06 -19.62
CA LYS A 54 -1.52 -0.63 -19.53
C LYS A 54 -2.90 -0.29 -20.12
N GLU A 55 -3.47 -1.17 -20.95
CA GLU A 55 -4.71 -0.97 -21.73
C GLU A 55 -5.96 -1.64 -21.13
N ALA A 56 -5.85 -2.32 -19.99
CA ALA A 56 -6.97 -3.07 -19.38
C ALA A 56 -8.15 -2.18 -18.89
N GLU A 57 -8.06 -0.86 -19.02
CA GLU A 57 -9.12 0.10 -18.72
C GLU A 57 -10.11 0.26 -19.87
N GLY A 58 -11.01 -0.72 -19.99
CA GLY A 58 -12.19 -0.62 -20.85
C GLY A 58 -13.34 -1.50 -20.42
N LYS A 59 -13.12 -2.36 -19.43
CA LYS A 59 -14.13 -3.26 -18.88
C LYS A 59 -14.11 -3.11 -17.36
N GLY A 60 -15.29 -2.94 -16.77
CA GLY A 60 -15.44 -2.81 -15.33
C GLY A 60 -14.89 -4.02 -14.55
N PRO A 61 -14.88 -3.98 -13.21
CA PRO A 61 -14.28 -5.01 -12.36
C PRO A 61 -14.84 -6.44 -12.55
N GLU A 62 -15.86 -6.62 -13.38
CA GLU A 62 -16.46 -7.91 -13.71
C GLU A 62 -15.67 -8.71 -14.77
N SER A 63 -14.79 -8.10 -15.57
CA SER A 63 -14.16 -8.81 -16.70
C SER A 63 -12.78 -9.42 -16.44
N LEU A 64 -12.26 -9.36 -15.21
CA LEU A 64 -10.97 -10.00 -14.87
C LEU A 64 -11.13 -11.48 -14.45
N THR A 65 -12.31 -12.07 -14.71
CA THR A 65 -12.60 -13.48 -14.51
C THR A 65 -12.80 -14.22 -15.83
N SER A 66 -11.75 -14.32 -16.65
CA SER A 66 -11.72 -15.33 -17.71
C SER A 66 -10.28 -15.61 -18.15
N VAL A 67 -9.64 -16.58 -17.51
CA VAL A 67 -8.72 -17.48 -18.21
C VAL A 67 -9.34 -18.85 -18.03
N ALA A 68 -10.12 -19.27 -19.02
CA ALA A 68 -10.69 -20.60 -19.11
C ALA A 68 -9.89 -21.38 -20.14
N ASP A 69 -9.57 -22.61 -19.77
CA ASP A 69 -8.92 -23.65 -20.55
C ASP A 69 -9.54 -23.83 -21.94
N SER A 70 -8.70 -24.07 -22.93
CA SER A 70 -9.07 -24.68 -24.20
C SER A 70 -8.12 -25.86 -24.45
N ASP A 71 -8.60 -27.07 -24.21
CA ASP A 71 -8.80 -28.06 -25.27
C ASP A 71 -9.10 -29.45 -24.68
N ALA A 72 -10.30 -29.96 -24.97
CA ALA A 72 -10.58 -31.38 -24.97
C ALA A 72 -11.52 -31.69 -26.14
N PRO A 73 -11.28 -32.76 -26.94
CA PRO A 73 -12.21 -33.21 -27.97
C PRO A 73 -13.27 -34.17 -27.39
N GLU A 74 -14.46 -34.12 -27.97
CA GLU A 74 -15.58 -35.02 -27.65
C GLU A 74 -15.32 -36.46 -28.09
N SER A 75 -15.72 -37.43 -27.27
CA SER A 75 -16.92 -38.27 -27.52
C SER A 75 -16.86 -39.60 -26.76
N GLY A 76 -18.03 -40.05 -26.26
CA GLY A 76 -18.38 -41.48 -26.28
C GLY A 76 -18.51 -42.23 -24.95
N ASP A 77 -19.75 -42.26 -24.46
CA ASP A 77 -20.47 -43.47 -24.00
C ASP A 77 -20.41 -43.92 -22.51
N SER A 78 -21.54 -44.54 -22.18
CA SER A 78 -22.28 -44.82 -20.95
C SER A 78 -21.67 -45.77 -19.91
N GLY A 79 -22.14 -45.62 -18.65
CA GLY A 79 -21.99 -46.66 -17.62
C GLY A 79 -22.11 -46.15 -16.18
N SER A 80 -23.25 -46.43 -15.54
CA SER A 80 -23.54 -46.15 -14.12
C SER A 80 -22.56 -46.82 -13.15
N ARG A 81 -22.06 -46.10 -12.13
CA ARG A 81 -21.68 -46.63 -10.81
C ARG A 81 -21.51 -45.52 -9.77
N THR A 82 -21.69 -45.90 -8.53
CA THR A 82 -22.07 -45.13 -7.34
C THR A 82 -20.92 -44.41 -6.60
N ASP A 83 -21.23 -43.17 -6.17
CA ASP A 83 -20.81 -42.44 -4.95
C ASP A 83 -19.36 -41.90 -4.82
N PRO A 84 -19.07 -40.98 -3.87
CA PRO A 84 -19.33 -39.54 -3.87
C PRO A 84 -18.03 -38.72 -3.86
N ARG A 85 -17.99 -37.54 -4.48
CA ARG A 85 -17.17 -36.36 -4.12
C ARG A 85 -17.25 -35.31 -5.23
N GLY A 86 -17.40 -34.05 -4.83
CA GLY A 86 -17.19 -32.90 -5.70
C GLY A 86 -18.47 -32.26 -6.22
N GLN A 87 -19.16 -31.52 -5.35
CA GLN A 87 -19.88 -30.34 -5.81
C GLN A 87 -19.22 -29.12 -5.18
N ALA A 88 -18.78 -28.21 -6.06
CA ALA A 88 -18.36 -26.87 -5.74
C ALA A 88 -19.41 -26.22 -4.82
N GLU A 89 -18.94 -25.59 -3.75
CA GLU A 89 -19.78 -24.93 -2.77
C GLU A 89 -20.43 -23.71 -3.43
N ILE A 90 -21.72 -23.84 -3.75
CA ILE A 90 -22.58 -22.73 -4.14
C ILE A 90 -22.86 -21.93 -2.86
N ILE A 91 -22.15 -20.82 -2.66
CA ILE A 91 -22.51 -19.83 -1.64
C ILE A 91 -23.79 -19.14 -2.12
N ARG A 92 -24.94 -19.62 -1.63
CA ARG A 92 -26.23 -18.94 -1.76
C ARG A 92 -26.21 -17.69 -0.88
N VAL A 93 -26.45 -16.53 -1.49
CA VAL A 93 -26.67 -15.25 -0.80
C VAL A 93 -27.95 -15.35 0.01
N GLY A 94 -27.83 -15.70 1.29
CA GLY A 94 -28.91 -15.67 2.27
C GLY A 94 -29.04 -14.26 2.85
N THR A 95 -30.17 -13.62 2.60
CA THR A 95 -30.64 -12.45 3.33
C THR A 95 -31.14 -12.86 4.71
N ALA A 96 -30.37 -12.59 5.77
CA ALA A 96 -30.82 -12.17 7.10
C ALA A 96 -29.72 -12.36 8.16
N GLY A 97 -29.43 -11.29 8.92
CA GLY A 97 -28.65 -11.36 10.16
C GLY A 97 -27.72 -10.17 10.39
N ARG A 98 -28.27 -9.07 10.92
CA ARG A 98 -27.55 -8.00 11.67
C ARG A 98 -26.44 -8.61 12.55
N GLU A 99 -25.26 -8.04 12.78
CA GLU A 99 -24.88 -6.64 12.98
C GLU A 99 -23.34 -6.59 13.01
N ARG A 100 -22.72 -5.75 12.17
CA ARG A 100 -21.57 -4.90 12.54
C ARG A 100 -21.61 -3.69 11.61
N SER A 101 -22.14 -2.59 12.15
CA SER A 101 -22.02 -1.27 11.54
C SER A 101 -20.54 -0.92 11.45
N ALA A 102 -19.94 -1.08 10.27
CA ALA A 102 -18.81 -0.25 9.89
C ALA A 102 -19.40 1.13 9.56
N GLY A 103 -19.61 1.95 10.59
CA GLY A 103 -19.89 3.37 10.36
C GLY A 103 -18.76 4.00 9.54
N PRO A 104 -19.02 5.13 8.85
CA PRO A 104 -17.98 5.82 8.10
C PRO A 104 -16.79 6.09 9.03
N ARG A 105 -15.63 5.52 8.71
CA ARG A 105 -14.40 5.75 9.49
C ARG A 105 -13.96 7.18 9.19
N VAL A 106 -14.03 8.01 10.22
CA VAL A 106 -13.58 9.40 10.18
C VAL A 106 -12.09 9.43 9.83
N GLN A 107 -11.77 9.97 8.67
CA GLN A 107 -10.39 10.26 8.29
C GLN A 107 -9.90 11.46 9.11
N LEU A 108 -8.61 11.51 9.41
CA LEU A 108 -8.06 12.55 10.28
C LEU A 108 -7.10 13.44 9.49
N ALA A 109 -7.26 14.76 9.65
CA ALA A 109 -6.27 15.74 9.25
C ALA A 109 -5.57 16.25 10.51
N LEU A 110 -4.25 16.17 10.57
CA LEU A 110 -3.51 16.69 11.71
C LEU A 110 -3.11 18.15 11.45
N SER A 111 -3.46 19.03 12.37
CA SER A 111 -3.04 20.42 12.42
C SER A 111 -1.90 20.57 13.43
N ALA A 112 -0.76 21.11 12.99
CA ALA A 112 0.39 21.37 13.85
C ALA A 112 0.82 22.84 13.74
N PHE A 113 1.01 23.49 14.89
CA PHE A 113 1.54 24.87 14.93
C PHE A 113 0.69 25.87 14.15
N LEU A 114 -0.64 25.75 14.23
CA LEU A 114 -1.58 26.68 13.61
C LEU A 114 -2.38 27.42 14.70
N PRO A 115 -2.64 28.73 14.55
CA PRO A 115 -3.55 29.45 15.42
C PRO A 115 -4.96 28.88 15.35
N SER A 116 -5.73 29.00 16.43
CA SER A 116 -7.10 28.47 16.50
C SER A 116 -8.01 29.00 15.39
N GLU A 117 -7.87 30.26 14.97
CA GLU A 117 -8.64 30.82 13.85
C GLU A 117 -8.32 30.11 12.52
N THR A 118 -7.04 29.84 12.25
CA THR A 118 -6.61 29.09 11.07
C THR A 118 -7.15 27.67 11.11
N VAL A 119 -7.17 27.02 12.27
CA VAL A 119 -7.75 25.68 12.41
C VAL A 119 -9.26 25.67 12.19
N GLN A 120 -9.98 26.70 12.65
CA GLN A 120 -11.42 26.82 12.39
C GLN A 120 -11.70 26.96 10.88
N ARG A 121 -10.92 27.79 10.18
CA ARG A 121 -11.00 27.92 8.72
C ARG A 121 -10.66 26.60 8.01
N LEU A 122 -9.60 25.92 8.46
CA LEU A 122 -9.21 24.60 7.94
C LEU A 122 -10.35 23.57 8.12
N SER A 123 -10.94 23.52 9.31
CA SER A 123 -12.07 22.63 9.62
C SER A 123 -13.31 22.96 8.78
N THR A 124 -13.52 24.24 8.45
CA THR A 124 -14.61 24.68 7.56
C THR A 124 -14.36 24.25 6.12
N ALA A 125 -13.10 24.34 5.65
CA ALA A 125 -12.71 23.90 4.31
C ALA A 125 -12.80 22.38 4.14
N LEU A 126 -12.34 21.65 5.15
CA LEU A 126 -12.38 20.19 5.25
C LEU A 126 -13.79 19.73 5.64
N THR A 127 -14.72 19.82 4.70
CA THR A 127 -16.10 19.32 4.91
C THR A 127 -16.18 17.78 4.85
N GLY A 128 -17.17 17.18 5.52
CA GLY A 128 -17.52 15.76 5.35
C GLY A 128 -16.84 14.80 6.33
N GLU A 129 -16.13 13.79 5.81
CA GLU A 129 -15.60 12.63 6.55
C GLU A 129 -14.20 12.87 7.19
N LEU A 130 -13.61 14.06 7.00
CA LEU A 130 -12.32 14.45 7.57
C LEU A 130 -12.53 15.27 8.86
N THR A 131 -11.95 14.82 9.97
CA THR A 131 -11.92 15.56 11.23
C THR A 131 -10.52 16.08 11.50
N VAL A 132 -10.42 17.32 11.97
CA VAL A 132 -9.14 17.94 12.31
C VAL A 132 -8.76 17.60 13.74
N VAL A 133 -7.53 17.11 13.92
CA VAL A 133 -6.89 16.89 15.23
C VAL A 133 -5.82 17.95 15.41
N GLU A 134 -5.92 18.72 16.48
CA GLU A 134 -5.01 19.82 16.79
C GLU A 134 -3.84 19.37 17.66
N THR A 135 -2.65 19.85 17.35
CA THR A 135 -1.43 19.63 18.13
C THR A 135 -0.67 20.93 18.31
N SER A 136 -0.16 21.15 19.53
CA SER A 136 0.49 22.40 19.94
C SER A 136 1.98 22.24 20.26
N SER A 137 2.58 21.08 19.93
CA SER A 137 3.99 20.80 20.18
C SER A 137 4.53 19.80 19.15
N LEU A 138 5.85 19.80 18.93
CA LEU A 138 6.50 18.84 18.01
C LEU A 138 6.35 17.39 18.46
N SER A 139 6.51 17.11 19.76
CA SER A 139 6.29 15.77 20.30
C SER A 139 4.84 15.32 20.12
N GLY A 140 3.88 16.19 20.44
CA GLY A 140 2.46 15.89 20.25
C GLY A 140 2.07 15.70 18.78
N ALA A 141 2.70 16.45 17.85
CA ALA A 141 2.49 16.26 16.42
C ALA A 141 3.02 14.90 15.94
N LEU A 142 4.23 14.51 16.37
CA LEU A 142 4.84 13.22 16.02
C LEU A 142 4.04 12.04 16.61
N GLU A 143 3.68 12.12 17.89
CA GLU A 143 2.81 11.14 18.56
C GLU A 143 1.44 11.07 17.88
N GLY A 144 0.86 12.22 17.55
CA GLY A 144 -0.41 12.29 16.83
C GLY A 144 -0.34 11.62 15.46
N VAL A 145 0.75 11.77 14.71
CA VAL A 145 0.95 11.05 13.44
C VAL A 145 1.01 9.54 13.67
N GLU A 146 1.75 9.09 14.68
CA GLU A 146 1.92 7.67 14.97
C GLU A 146 0.60 7.00 15.41
N VAL A 147 -0.12 7.66 16.32
CA VAL A 147 -1.37 7.16 16.91
C VAL A 147 -2.54 7.26 15.93
N HIS A 148 -2.71 8.40 15.29
CA HIS A 148 -3.91 8.71 14.52
C HIS A 148 -3.77 8.43 13.02
N ARG A 149 -2.53 8.31 12.51
CA ARG A 149 -2.22 8.06 11.11
C ARG A 149 -3.05 8.93 10.16
N PRO A 150 -2.86 10.26 10.26
CA PRO A 150 -3.69 11.19 9.53
C PRO A 150 -3.52 11.03 8.02
N THR A 151 -4.59 11.29 7.29
CA THR A 151 -4.61 11.31 5.83
C THR A 151 -3.84 12.51 5.29
N PHE A 152 -3.84 13.64 6.01
CA PHE A 152 -3.14 14.87 5.67
C PHE A 152 -2.52 15.51 6.91
N VAL A 153 -1.37 16.16 6.75
CA VAL A 153 -0.77 17.03 7.77
C VAL A 153 -0.79 18.47 7.26
N PHE A 154 -1.30 19.38 8.08
CA PHE A 154 -1.29 20.82 7.85
C PHE A 154 -0.43 21.47 8.93
N THR A 155 0.58 22.25 8.54
CA THR A 155 1.51 22.87 9.48
C THR A 155 1.81 24.31 9.10
N GLY A 156 2.01 25.19 10.08
CA GLY A 156 2.39 26.59 9.84
C GLY A 156 3.86 26.87 10.12
N LEU A 157 4.54 27.63 9.25
CA LEU A 157 5.95 27.97 9.44
C LEU A 157 6.16 29.16 10.37
N GLU A 158 5.28 30.14 10.34
CA GLU A 158 5.53 31.43 10.99
C GLU A 158 5.19 31.44 12.48
N PHE A 159 4.42 30.46 12.92
CA PHE A 159 3.95 30.40 14.30
C PHE A 159 5.00 29.77 15.22
N GLU A 160 5.73 28.76 14.71
CA GLU A 160 6.90 28.17 15.37
C GLU A 160 7.96 27.78 14.30
N PRO A 161 8.82 28.73 13.86
CA PRO A 161 9.69 28.60 12.67
C PRO A 161 10.67 27.44 12.65
N LEU A 162 11.06 26.94 13.83
CA LEU A 162 11.96 25.79 13.92
C LEU A 162 11.22 24.45 13.90
N HIS A 163 9.91 24.44 14.20
CA HIS A 163 9.19 23.19 14.42
C HIS A 163 8.56 22.62 13.16
N ALA A 164 7.96 23.43 12.29
CA ALA A 164 7.40 22.96 11.02
C ALA A 164 8.47 22.34 10.09
N PRO A 165 9.66 22.95 9.89
CA PRO A 165 10.78 22.32 9.19
C PRO A 165 11.19 20.97 9.79
N SER A 166 11.31 20.92 11.12
CA SER A 166 11.72 19.72 11.85
C SER A 166 10.68 18.60 11.75
N LEU A 167 9.39 18.94 11.82
CA LEU A 167 8.29 18.01 11.62
C LEU A 167 8.31 17.44 10.20
N ILE A 168 8.42 18.28 9.17
CA ILE A 168 8.48 17.83 7.78
C ILE A 168 9.66 16.89 7.57
N ALA A 169 10.85 17.27 8.04
CA ALA A 169 12.05 16.45 7.93
C ALA A 169 11.89 15.09 8.62
N ALA A 170 11.38 15.07 9.86
CA ALA A 170 11.13 13.84 10.60
C ALA A 170 10.12 12.93 9.87
N LEU A 171 8.99 13.48 9.43
CA LEU A 171 7.96 12.71 8.74
C LEU A 171 8.45 12.12 7.42
N LYS A 172 9.24 12.88 6.64
CA LYS A 172 9.82 12.39 5.37
C LYS A 172 10.97 11.41 5.60
N ALA A 173 11.71 11.51 6.70
CA ALA A 173 12.75 10.56 7.05
C ALA A 173 12.18 9.19 7.49
N CYS A 174 11.00 9.16 8.10
CA CYS A 174 10.40 7.92 8.60
C CYS A 174 9.64 7.13 7.51
N PRO A 175 9.98 5.84 7.27
CA PRO A 175 9.31 4.98 6.27
C PRO A 175 7.79 4.87 6.42
N SER A 176 7.28 4.90 7.65
CA SER A 176 5.85 4.75 7.98
C SER A 176 5.03 6.03 7.78
N SER A 177 5.67 7.19 7.63
CA SER A 177 4.97 8.49 7.53
C SER A 177 5.37 9.32 6.31
N ARG A 178 6.42 8.94 5.57
CA ARG A 178 6.93 9.73 4.44
C ARG A 178 5.94 9.85 3.26
N SER A 179 4.98 8.94 3.19
CA SER A 179 3.85 8.95 2.25
C SER A 179 2.75 9.94 2.62
N ILE A 180 2.73 10.49 3.84
CA ILE A 180 1.69 11.43 4.26
C ILE A 180 1.84 12.74 3.47
N PRO A 181 0.78 13.22 2.78
CA PRO A 181 0.75 14.55 2.18
C PRO A 181 0.81 15.66 3.25
N ILE A 182 1.72 16.61 3.08
CA ILE A 182 1.97 17.72 4.00
C ILE A 182 1.73 19.06 3.29
N ALA A 183 0.78 19.85 3.79
CA ALA A 183 0.54 21.22 3.36
C ALA A 183 1.12 22.20 4.38
N VAL A 184 1.89 23.17 3.89
CA VAL A 184 2.34 24.30 4.71
C VAL A 184 1.33 25.44 4.59
N ILE A 185 0.84 26.00 5.69
CA ILE A 185 -0.06 27.15 5.70
C ILE A 185 0.72 28.39 6.13
N THR A 186 0.52 29.49 5.41
CA THR A 186 1.25 30.74 5.62
C THR A 186 0.34 31.97 5.50
N PRO A 187 0.52 33.01 6.34
CA PRO A 187 -0.07 34.33 6.13
C PRO A 187 0.56 35.11 4.96
N GLN A 188 1.77 34.72 4.51
CA GLN A 188 2.49 35.38 3.44
C GLN A 188 2.01 34.88 2.06
N ASP A 189 2.41 35.58 0.99
CA ASP A 189 2.17 35.11 -0.37
C ASP A 189 3.01 33.84 -0.60
N PRO A 190 2.37 32.67 -0.86
CA PRO A 190 3.08 31.41 -1.07
C PRO A 190 4.10 31.47 -2.21
N ARG A 191 3.93 32.39 -3.17
CA ARG A 191 4.83 32.54 -4.33
C ARG A 191 6.17 33.18 -3.96
N LEU A 192 6.26 33.82 -2.80
CA LEU A 192 7.48 34.45 -2.30
C LEU A 192 8.28 33.54 -1.37
N MET A 193 7.77 32.34 -1.08
CA MET A 193 8.36 31.36 -0.18
C MET A 193 9.21 30.34 -0.94
N ASP A 194 10.52 30.30 -0.66
CA ASP A 194 11.36 29.18 -1.08
C ASP A 194 11.40 28.10 0.01
N LEU A 195 10.58 27.07 -0.16
CA LEU A 195 10.53 25.88 0.69
C LEU A 195 11.05 24.64 -0.03
N SER A 196 11.79 24.83 -1.12
CA SER A 196 12.34 23.74 -1.93
C SER A 196 13.24 22.79 -1.13
N PHE A 197 13.88 23.28 -0.07
CA PHE A 197 14.66 22.48 0.86
C PHE A 197 13.80 21.50 1.66
N TYR A 198 12.61 21.92 2.11
CA TYR A 198 11.71 21.11 2.94
C TYR A 198 10.77 20.23 2.10
N ARG A 199 10.57 20.57 0.82
CA ARG A 199 9.71 19.87 -0.15
C ARG A 199 8.31 19.52 0.41
N PRO A 200 7.56 20.51 0.94
CA PRO A 200 6.16 20.27 1.26
C PRO A 200 5.40 19.85 -0.01
N ASP A 201 4.22 19.27 0.20
CA ASP A 201 3.38 18.84 -0.91
C ASP A 201 2.63 20.01 -1.55
N THR A 202 2.31 21.03 -0.76
CA THR A 202 1.82 22.32 -1.21
C THR A 202 2.12 23.42 -0.18
N VAL A 203 1.98 24.67 -0.59
CA VAL A 203 2.03 25.86 0.28
C VAL A 203 0.74 26.66 0.07
N LEU A 204 -0.01 26.88 1.14
CA LEU A 204 -1.35 27.47 1.13
C LEU A 204 -1.33 28.84 1.81
N GLY A 205 -1.76 29.87 1.10
CA GLY A 205 -1.87 31.23 1.63
C GLY A 205 -3.20 31.45 2.36
N MET A 206 -3.19 32.14 3.49
CA MET A 206 -4.41 32.44 4.29
C MET A 206 -5.31 33.55 3.73
N GLY A 207 -5.21 33.83 2.43
CA GLY A 207 -6.01 34.85 1.74
C GLY A 207 -7.50 34.48 1.60
N SER A 208 -8.22 35.22 0.74
CA SER A 208 -9.66 35.04 0.52
C SER A 208 -10.05 33.71 -0.13
N ARG A 209 -9.09 32.99 -0.72
CA ARG A 209 -9.30 31.68 -1.37
C ARG A 209 -8.72 30.50 -0.58
N PHE A 210 -8.39 30.71 0.70
CA PHE A 210 -7.75 29.67 1.52
C PHE A 210 -8.57 28.37 1.56
N GLU A 211 -9.88 28.47 1.78
CA GLU A 211 -10.79 27.33 1.84
C GLU A 211 -10.83 26.58 0.50
N ASP A 212 -10.92 27.30 -0.62
CA ASP A 212 -10.85 26.71 -1.97
C ASP A 212 -9.53 25.99 -2.18
N SER A 213 -8.40 26.60 -1.81
CA SER A 213 -7.06 26.02 -2.01
C SER A 213 -6.84 24.77 -1.16
N VAL A 214 -7.38 24.71 0.06
CA VAL A 214 -7.40 23.49 0.88
C VAL A 214 -8.20 22.40 0.17
N GLN A 215 -9.39 22.73 -0.35
CA GLN A 215 -10.23 21.76 -1.07
C GLN A 215 -9.58 21.27 -2.36
N GLU A 216 -8.95 22.16 -3.13
CA GLU A 216 -8.19 21.82 -4.34
C GLU A 216 -7.05 20.83 -4.00
N PHE A 217 -6.24 21.13 -2.99
CA PHE A 217 -5.16 20.25 -2.52
C PHE A 217 -5.67 18.86 -2.14
N VAL A 218 -6.71 18.79 -1.31
CA VAL A 218 -7.29 17.50 -0.89
C VAL A 218 -7.85 16.75 -2.10
N SER A 219 -8.55 17.45 -3.00
CA SER A 219 -9.16 16.85 -4.19
C SER A 219 -8.14 16.25 -5.17
N GLU A 220 -6.91 16.78 -5.22
CA GLU A 220 -5.82 16.27 -6.05
C GLU A 220 -5.48 14.81 -5.72
N PHE A 221 -5.56 14.44 -4.43
CA PHE A 221 -5.24 13.08 -3.96
C PHE A 221 -6.48 12.20 -3.82
N MET A 222 -7.64 12.81 -3.56
CA MET A 222 -8.87 12.09 -3.22
C MET A 222 -9.69 11.61 -4.42
N PHE A 223 -9.43 12.08 -5.64
CA PHE A 223 -10.24 11.72 -6.82
C PHE A 223 -9.57 10.77 -7.83
N ALA A 224 -10.21 9.61 -8.00
CA ALA A 224 -10.28 8.87 -9.26
C ALA A 224 -11.73 8.88 -9.80
N ASP A 225 -11.82 9.15 -11.11
CA ASP A 225 -12.97 8.97 -12.02
C ASP A 225 -14.22 9.87 -11.94
N LYS A 226 -14.56 10.38 -13.13
CA LYS A 226 -15.80 11.09 -13.52
C LYS A 226 -17.05 10.18 -13.52
N ALA A 227 -17.17 9.24 -12.58
CA ALA A 227 -18.33 8.35 -12.50
C ALA A 227 -19.29 8.76 -11.37
N SER A 228 -20.37 9.44 -11.74
CA SER A 228 -21.61 9.79 -10.99
C SER A 228 -21.49 10.33 -9.53
N PRO A 229 -22.28 11.37 -9.16
CA PRO A 229 -22.28 11.94 -7.80
C PRO A 229 -22.62 10.96 -6.66
N ARG A 230 -23.30 9.84 -6.96
CA ARG A 230 -23.71 8.82 -5.98
C ARG A 230 -22.57 7.86 -5.56
N SER A 231 -21.45 7.82 -6.29
CA SER A 231 -20.29 6.98 -5.95
C SER A 231 -19.27 7.69 -5.05
N ARG A 232 -19.48 8.96 -4.71
CA ARG A 232 -18.53 9.78 -3.94
C ARG A 232 -18.48 9.44 -2.45
N GLN A 233 -19.54 8.83 -1.91
CA GLN A 233 -19.74 8.68 -0.46
C GLN A 233 -19.07 7.44 0.16
N ASN A 234 -18.29 6.64 -0.58
CA ASN A 234 -17.78 5.38 -0.02
C ASN A 234 -16.44 4.90 -0.61
N ARG A 235 -15.62 5.80 -1.15
CA ARG A 235 -14.35 5.43 -1.83
C ARG A 235 -13.09 5.81 -1.07
N PHE A 236 -13.20 6.61 -0.01
CA PHE A 236 -12.06 7.11 0.75
C PHE A 236 -11.48 6.10 1.76
N SER A 237 -11.95 4.86 1.77
CA SER A 237 -11.48 3.81 2.69
C SER A 237 -11.52 2.44 2.01
N GLN A 238 -11.17 2.42 0.73
CA GLN A 238 -11.35 1.27 -0.14
C GLN A 238 -10.21 0.26 -0.03
N CYS A 239 -9.03 0.71 0.41
CA CYS A 239 -7.83 -0.12 0.48
C CYS A 239 -7.34 -0.17 1.94
N GLN A 240 -7.93 -1.02 2.78
CA GLN A 240 -7.46 -1.20 4.16
C GLN A 240 -6.48 -2.37 4.22
N GLY A 241 -5.27 -2.10 4.69
CA GLY A 241 -4.25 -3.13 4.90
C GLY A 241 -2.85 -2.55 4.99
N ARG A 242 -1.91 -3.36 5.46
CA ARG A 242 -0.49 -2.99 5.53
C ARG A 242 0.16 -3.16 4.18
N VAL A 243 0.64 -2.06 3.61
CA VAL A 243 1.25 -2.02 2.28
C VAL A 243 2.71 -1.61 2.38
N LEU A 244 3.61 -2.37 1.77
CA LEU A 244 5.00 -1.98 1.56
C LEU A 244 5.17 -1.48 0.13
N LEU A 245 5.85 -0.34 -0.05
CA LEU A 245 6.35 0.12 -1.34
C LEU A 245 7.88 0.17 -1.28
N ALA A 246 8.54 -0.72 -2.02
CA ALA A 246 9.99 -0.77 -2.15
C ALA A 246 10.40 -0.25 -3.53
N GLU A 247 10.95 0.96 -3.58
CA GLU A 247 11.23 1.69 -4.82
C GLU A 247 12.38 2.66 -4.61
N SER A 248 13.35 2.76 -5.53
CA SER A 248 14.54 3.60 -5.35
C SER A 248 14.33 5.05 -5.81
N SER A 249 13.39 5.29 -6.71
CA SER A 249 13.06 6.63 -7.20
C SER A 249 12.21 7.40 -6.19
N SER A 250 12.80 8.42 -5.58
CA SER A 250 12.08 9.34 -4.67
C SER A 250 10.82 9.97 -5.29
N MET A 251 10.79 10.15 -6.62
CA MET A 251 9.60 10.63 -7.33
C MET A 251 8.47 9.60 -7.32
N ILE A 252 8.78 8.34 -7.63
CA ILE A 252 7.78 7.25 -7.65
C ILE A 252 7.33 6.94 -6.23
N GLN A 253 8.26 6.85 -5.27
CA GLN A 253 7.95 6.73 -3.83
C GLN A 253 6.93 7.80 -3.40
N ARG A 254 7.19 9.06 -3.74
CA ARG A 254 6.32 10.20 -3.39
C ARG A 254 4.94 10.08 -4.04
N VAL A 255 4.86 9.76 -5.33
CA VAL A 255 3.57 9.71 -6.04
C VAL A 255 2.76 8.48 -5.62
N VAL A 256 3.33 7.29 -5.73
CA VAL A 256 2.64 6.02 -5.45
C VAL A 256 2.32 5.89 -3.96
N GLY A 257 3.29 6.19 -3.09
CA GLY A 257 3.11 6.10 -1.64
C GLY A 257 1.96 6.97 -1.14
N LYS A 258 1.83 8.21 -1.63
CA LYS A 258 0.71 9.08 -1.28
C LYS A 258 -0.63 8.57 -1.76
N LEU A 259 -0.70 8.08 -3.00
CA LEU A 259 -1.96 7.55 -3.55
C LEU A 259 -2.45 6.36 -2.73
N LEU A 260 -1.53 5.45 -2.35
CA LEU A 260 -1.85 4.34 -1.46
C LEU A 260 -2.31 4.82 -0.08
N HIS A 261 -1.59 5.79 0.52
CA HIS A 261 -1.91 6.33 1.85
C HIS A 261 -3.28 6.99 1.88
N VAL A 262 -3.57 7.85 0.90
CA VAL A 262 -4.84 8.56 0.77
C VAL A 262 -6.00 7.62 0.45
N ALA A 263 -5.75 6.50 -0.25
CA ALA A 263 -6.74 5.44 -0.44
C ALA A 263 -7.08 4.65 0.84
N GLY A 264 -6.39 4.95 1.96
CA GLY A 264 -6.64 4.39 3.29
C GLY A 264 -5.70 3.25 3.68
N ALA A 265 -4.66 2.97 2.88
CA ALA A 265 -3.69 1.94 3.21
C ALA A 265 -2.72 2.41 4.28
N ASP A 266 -2.25 1.46 5.08
CA ASP A 266 -1.18 1.67 6.05
C ASP A 266 0.16 1.44 5.33
N VAL A 267 0.68 2.51 4.72
CA VAL A 267 1.81 2.44 3.80
C VAL A 267 3.13 2.59 4.54
N THR A 268 4.07 1.69 4.25
CA THR A 268 5.49 1.87 4.56
C THR A 268 6.26 1.97 3.26
N VAL A 269 7.07 3.02 3.11
CA VAL A 269 7.87 3.27 1.90
C VAL A 269 9.34 3.12 2.23
N VAL A 270 10.03 2.26 1.49
CA VAL A 270 11.45 1.95 1.65
C VAL A 270 12.20 2.21 0.34
N GLU A 271 13.44 2.69 0.43
CA GLU A 271 14.16 3.17 -0.76
C GLU A 271 15.18 2.18 -1.34
N ASN A 272 15.48 1.12 -0.59
CA ASN A 272 16.52 0.18 -0.96
C ASN A 272 16.28 -1.20 -0.34
N VAL A 273 17.06 -2.17 -0.79
CA VAL A 273 16.94 -3.58 -0.40
C VAL A 273 17.18 -3.78 1.10
N THR A 274 18.10 -3.02 1.70
CA THR A 274 18.43 -3.13 3.13
C THR A 274 17.24 -2.69 3.99
N GLU A 275 16.62 -1.55 3.66
CA GLU A 275 15.40 -1.09 4.35
C GLU A 275 14.24 -2.06 4.14
N THR A 276 14.04 -2.57 2.92
CA THR A 276 13.02 -3.57 2.59
C THR A 276 13.12 -4.78 3.51
N MET A 277 14.31 -5.34 3.66
CA MET A 277 14.55 -6.51 4.50
C MET A 277 14.36 -6.22 6.00
N LEU A 278 14.88 -5.10 6.48
CA LEU A 278 14.78 -4.71 7.88
C LEU A 278 13.31 -4.51 8.31
N VAL A 279 12.54 -3.81 7.48
CA VAL A 279 11.13 -3.50 7.75
C VAL A 279 10.26 -4.76 7.69
N THR A 280 10.48 -5.65 6.72
CA THR A 280 9.69 -6.90 6.59
C THR A 280 10.06 -7.96 7.64
N SER A 281 11.27 -7.88 8.19
CA SER A 281 11.66 -8.72 9.34
C SER A 281 10.92 -8.31 10.61
N SER A 282 10.72 -7.01 10.82
CA SER A 282 10.06 -6.47 12.02
C SER A 282 8.55 -6.39 11.92
N ARG A 283 7.99 -6.25 10.71
CA ARG A 283 6.56 -6.01 10.47
C ARG A 283 6.03 -6.86 9.31
N GLU A 284 4.81 -7.35 9.46
CA GLU A 284 4.09 -8.06 8.39
C GLU A 284 3.34 -7.09 7.47
N PHE A 285 3.26 -7.47 6.21
CA PHE A 285 2.50 -6.76 5.18
C PHE A 285 1.50 -7.71 4.52
N GLU A 286 0.44 -7.14 3.96
CA GLU A 286 -0.60 -7.86 3.22
C GLU A 286 -0.38 -7.70 1.71
N LEU A 287 0.22 -6.57 1.30
CA LEU A 287 0.55 -6.26 -0.08
C LEU A 287 1.92 -5.58 -0.13
N ILE A 288 2.75 -5.99 -1.07
CA ILE A 288 4.09 -5.46 -1.31
C ILE A 288 4.18 -5.06 -2.76
N PHE A 289 4.40 -3.78 -3.03
CA PHE A 289 4.84 -3.29 -4.34
C PHE A 289 6.37 -3.27 -4.35
N LEU A 290 6.98 -4.09 -5.19
CA LEU A 290 8.43 -4.27 -5.27
C LEU A 290 8.93 -3.79 -6.63
N ASP A 291 9.78 -2.77 -6.64
CA ASP A 291 10.59 -2.43 -7.79
C ASP A 291 11.59 -3.57 -8.09
N LEU A 292 11.42 -4.23 -9.24
CA LEU A 292 12.30 -5.32 -9.66
C LEU A 292 13.62 -4.78 -10.25
N GLU A 293 13.80 -3.46 -10.32
CA GLU A 293 15.03 -2.82 -10.78
C GLU A 293 15.77 -2.12 -9.63
N LEU A 294 15.53 -2.53 -8.37
CA LEU A 294 16.28 -2.04 -7.21
C LEU A 294 17.78 -2.31 -7.38
N PRO A 295 18.65 -1.29 -7.24
CA PRO A 295 20.09 -1.49 -7.33
C PRO A 295 20.63 -2.49 -6.30
N HIS A 296 21.68 -3.21 -6.67
CA HIS A 296 22.47 -4.06 -5.79
C HIS A 296 21.73 -5.28 -5.18
N ALA A 297 20.66 -5.76 -5.82
CA ALA A 297 20.07 -7.06 -5.51
C ALA A 297 19.56 -7.78 -6.76
N ASP A 298 19.65 -9.11 -6.72
CA ASP A 298 18.88 -9.96 -7.61
C ASP A 298 17.39 -9.91 -7.18
N PRO A 299 16.45 -9.60 -8.08
CA PRO A 299 15.04 -9.46 -7.74
C PRO A 299 14.42 -10.75 -7.19
N ASN A 300 14.84 -11.92 -7.68
CA ASN A 300 14.30 -13.20 -7.26
C ASN A 300 14.82 -13.60 -5.87
N GLU A 301 16.07 -13.30 -5.54
CA GLU A 301 16.58 -13.50 -4.18
C GLU A 301 15.82 -12.65 -3.15
N LEU A 302 15.52 -11.40 -3.51
CA LEU A 302 14.73 -10.51 -2.67
C LEU A 302 13.29 -11.02 -2.53
N VAL A 303 12.67 -11.48 -3.61
CA VAL A 303 11.32 -12.07 -3.55
C VAL A 303 11.30 -13.32 -2.64
N LEU A 304 12.28 -14.22 -2.73
CA LEU A 304 12.37 -15.39 -1.85
C LEU A 304 12.49 -14.97 -0.37
N PHE A 305 13.32 -13.96 -0.08
CA PHE A 305 13.40 -13.39 1.26
C PHE A 305 12.03 -12.87 1.73
N LEU A 306 11.34 -12.11 0.89
CA LEU A 306 10.03 -11.54 1.22
C LEU A 306 8.96 -12.61 1.45
N ARG A 307 8.98 -13.71 0.70
CA ARG A 307 8.08 -14.86 0.93
C ARG A 307 8.36 -15.54 2.28
N ALA A 308 9.60 -15.59 2.74
CA ALA A 308 9.94 -16.11 4.06
C ALA A 308 9.54 -15.14 5.19
N ALA A 309 9.72 -13.83 4.98
CA ALA A 309 9.45 -12.80 5.98
C ALA A 309 7.96 -12.42 6.09
N CYS A 310 7.23 -12.48 4.97
CA CYS A 310 5.83 -12.10 4.83
C CYS A 310 5.08 -13.15 3.96
N PRO A 311 4.88 -14.38 4.46
CA PRO A 311 4.35 -15.50 3.67
C PRO A 311 2.94 -15.28 3.13
N ASP A 312 2.12 -14.51 3.85
CA ASP A 312 0.75 -14.18 3.45
C ASP A 312 0.65 -12.96 2.52
N ALA A 313 1.76 -12.23 2.30
CA ALA A 313 1.75 -11.03 1.49
C ALA A 313 1.67 -11.35 -0.01
N ARG A 314 0.86 -10.56 -0.72
CA ARG A 314 0.93 -10.50 -2.18
C ARG A 314 2.06 -9.60 -2.62
N ILE A 315 2.92 -10.08 -3.52
CA ILE A 315 4.06 -9.34 -4.06
C ILE A 315 3.73 -8.95 -5.49
N ILE A 316 3.65 -7.64 -5.73
CA ILE A 316 3.39 -7.02 -7.02
C ILE A 316 4.70 -6.42 -7.52
N GLY A 317 5.25 -7.00 -8.58
CA GLY A 317 6.47 -6.49 -9.23
C GLY A 317 6.18 -5.22 -10.04
N LEU A 318 7.03 -4.22 -9.90
CA LEU A 318 7.04 -3.01 -10.70
C LEU A 318 8.24 -3.08 -11.66
N VAL A 319 8.01 -2.95 -12.96
CA VAL A 319 9.05 -3.07 -13.99
C VAL A 319 9.05 -1.88 -14.93
N SER A 320 10.23 -1.44 -15.39
CA SER A 320 10.33 -0.69 -16.64
C SER A 320 10.35 -1.67 -17.82
N ASP A 321 10.07 -1.22 -19.05
CA ASP A 321 9.84 -2.09 -20.23
C ASP A 321 10.98 -3.07 -20.59
N SER A 322 12.12 -3.05 -19.86
CA SER A 322 13.34 -3.82 -20.11
C SER A 322 13.46 -5.17 -19.40
N LEU A 323 12.66 -5.49 -18.38
CA LEU A 323 12.81 -6.76 -17.63
C LEU A 323 11.92 -7.85 -18.23
N ASP A 324 12.44 -9.09 -18.38
CA ASP A 324 11.62 -10.24 -18.79
C ASP A 324 10.70 -10.67 -17.63
N PRO A 325 9.38 -10.40 -17.72
CA PRO A 325 8.44 -10.65 -16.63
C PRO A 325 8.26 -12.15 -16.34
N SER A 326 8.62 -13.04 -17.27
CA SER A 326 8.42 -14.49 -17.12
C SER A 326 9.35 -15.13 -16.07
N THR A 327 10.41 -14.41 -15.68
CA THR A 327 11.43 -14.89 -14.74
C THR A 327 11.21 -14.43 -13.30
N ALA A 328 10.24 -13.54 -13.07
CA ALA A 328 9.99 -12.96 -11.75
C ALA A 328 9.09 -13.86 -10.89
N LEU A 329 9.48 -14.12 -9.65
CA LEU A 329 8.74 -14.97 -8.70
C LEU A 329 7.59 -14.24 -7.95
N VAL A 330 7.00 -13.22 -8.58
CA VAL A 330 5.98 -12.33 -8.01
C VAL A 330 4.56 -12.80 -8.35
N ASP A 331 3.53 -12.34 -7.62
CA ASP A 331 2.13 -12.72 -7.90
C ASP A 331 1.59 -11.99 -9.15
N THR A 332 2.02 -10.76 -9.38
CA THR A 332 1.49 -9.88 -10.44
C THR A 332 2.55 -8.88 -10.85
N ILE A 333 2.55 -8.47 -12.12
CA ILE A 333 3.47 -7.47 -12.65
C ILE A 333 2.70 -6.25 -13.15
N LEU A 334 3.17 -5.08 -12.74
CA LEU A 334 2.73 -3.77 -13.22
C LEU A 334 3.86 -3.06 -13.93
N GLU A 335 3.56 -2.55 -15.12
CA GLU A 335 4.53 -1.75 -15.88
C GLU A 335 4.51 -0.29 -15.44
N LYS A 336 5.70 0.27 -15.27
CA LYS A 336 5.92 1.71 -15.14
C LYS A 336 5.67 2.37 -16.51
N PRO A 337 5.08 3.58 -16.57
CA PRO A 337 4.56 4.39 -15.46
C PRO A 337 3.24 3.85 -14.90
N ILE A 338 3.15 3.78 -13.57
CA ILE A 338 1.97 3.24 -12.87
C ILE A 338 0.85 4.28 -12.91
N ARG A 339 -0.28 3.93 -13.55
CA ARG A 339 -1.49 4.76 -13.55
C ARG A 339 -2.24 4.61 -12.23
N ARG A 340 -2.83 5.72 -11.75
CA ARG A 340 -3.55 5.77 -10.46
C ARG A 340 -4.69 4.75 -10.38
N SER A 341 -5.48 4.65 -11.44
CA SER A 341 -6.61 3.74 -11.55
C SER A 341 -6.19 2.26 -11.51
N LEU A 342 -5.09 1.91 -12.18
CA LEU A 342 -4.50 0.57 -12.12
C LEU A 342 -3.94 0.25 -10.73
N LEU A 343 -3.28 1.21 -10.07
CA LEU A 343 -2.83 1.06 -8.69
C LEU A 343 -4.02 0.77 -7.75
N TYR A 344 -5.11 1.53 -7.90
CA TYR A 344 -6.32 1.34 -7.11
C TYR A 344 -7.03 0.03 -7.41
N SER A 345 -7.09 -0.42 -8.66
CA SER A 345 -7.73 -1.70 -8.99
C SER A 345 -6.98 -2.88 -8.37
N VAL A 346 -5.64 -2.84 -8.36
CA VAL A 346 -4.79 -3.84 -7.69
C VAL A 346 -5.02 -3.82 -6.18
N CYS A 347 -5.04 -2.64 -5.56
CA CYS A 347 -5.30 -2.52 -4.13
C CYS A 347 -6.72 -2.99 -3.78
N MET A 348 -7.73 -2.65 -4.57
CA MET A 348 -9.10 -3.14 -4.38
C MET A 348 -9.22 -4.65 -4.53
N ARG A 349 -8.49 -5.24 -5.48
CA ARG A 349 -8.47 -6.68 -5.69
C ARG A 349 -7.91 -7.43 -4.49
N TRP A 350 -6.82 -6.93 -3.92
CA TRP A 350 -6.04 -7.66 -2.90
C TRP A 350 -6.32 -7.21 -1.45
N LEU A 351 -6.77 -5.96 -1.24
CA LEU A 351 -7.11 -5.38 0.07
C LEU A 351 -8.61 -5.08 0.23
N GLY A 352 -9.32 -4.85 -0.89
CA GLY A 352 -10.74 -4.50 -0.89
C GLY A 352 -11.69 -5.69 -0.71
N GLN A 353 -11.19 -6.92 -0.82
CA GLN A 353 -11.88 -8.10 -0.29
C GLN A 353 -11.59 -8.11 1.20
N SER A 354 -12.61 -7.88 2.04
CA SER A 354 -12.50 -8.18 3.46
C SER A 354 -12.32 -9.69 3.59
N VAL A 355 -11.12 -10.19 3.35
CA VAL A 355 -10.76 -11.54 3.73
C VAL A 355 -10.85 -11.51 5.25
N PRO A 356 -11.83 -12.19 5.86
CA PRO A 356 -11.89 -12.25 7.31
C PRO A 356 -10.51 -12.72 7.76
N PRO A 357 -9.89 -12.08 8.78
CA PRO A 357 -8.57 -12.48 9.26
C PRO A 357 -8.63 -13.99 9.44
N SER A 358 -7.77 -14.69 8.69
CA SER A 358 -7.75 -16.15 8.63
C SER A 358 -7.85 -16.62 10.07
N LYS A 359 -8.97 -17.31 10.38
CA LYS A 359 -9.35 -17.62 11.76
C LYS A 359 -8.12 -18.15 12.47
N ARG A 360 -7.57 -17.37 13.41
CA ARG A 360 -6.66 -17.87 14.43
C ARG A 360 -7.42 -19.00 15.12
N ARG A 361 -7.25 -20.23 14.65
CA ARG A 361 -7.69 -21.40 15.37
C ARG A 361 -6.80 -21.42 16.61
N ARG A 362 -7.36 -20.92 17.72
CA ARG A 362 -6.81 -21.19 19.05
C ARG A 362 -6.60 -22.70 19.12
N ALA A 363 -5.34 -23.11 19.22
CA ALA A 363 -5.02 -24.41 19.76
C ALA A 363 -5.62 -24.46 21.17
N VAL A 364 -6.51 -25.43 21.38
CA VAL A 364 -6.95 -25.86 22.71
C VAL A 364 -5.99 -26.93 23.18
#